data_AF-A0A0D9NLS3-F1
#
_entry.id   AF-A0A0D9NLS3-F1
#
_cell.length_a   1.000
_cell.length_b   1.000
_cell.length_c   1.000
_cell.angle_alpha   90.00
_cell.angle_beta   90.00
_cell.angle_gamma   90.00
#
_symmetry.space_group_name_H-M   'P 1'
#
loop_
_entity.id
_entity.type
_entity.pdbx_description
1 polymer ?
#
loop_
_entity_poly.entity_id
_entity_poly.type
_entity_poly.pdbx_seq_one_letter_code
_entity_poly.pdbx_strand_id
1 'polypeptide(L)'
;MDSDNDADILILTAVFGFASTLFMVLRLAIRKIKKRPLDISDYLTLIAIACVQARTAFTTVVVLWGNNNDYLINEHPDPTEIYHLVVGSKLTLANRFIYNTYLWIQKAVVLLFYRRIFSVLPAAAQIIAIYWIVLFSTYLAAQAACVLDCVPLRLYWQVVPNPGKSSASML
;
A
#
# COMPACT_ATOMS: atom_id res chain seq x y z
N MET A 1 20.83 2.57 13.23
CA MET A 1 20.30 1.77 12.11
C MET A 1 20.69 2.50 10.84
N ASP A 2 21.06 1.78 9.78
CA ASP A 2 21.89 2.30 8.68
C ASP A 2 21.17 3.32 7.79
N SER A 3 21.66 4.57 7.78
CA SER A 3 21.18 5.67 6.92
C SER A 3 21.12 5.31 5.43
N ASP A 4 21.96 4.35 5.01
CA ASP A 4 22.01 3.84 3.64
C ASP A 4 20.73 3.07 3.28
N ASN A 5 20.17 2.28 4.19
CA ASN A 5 18.97 1.49 3.93
C ASN A 5 17.72 2.38 3.78
N ASP A 6 17.65 3.47 4.53
CA ASP A 6 16.55 4.43 4.44
C ASP A 6 16.57 5.22 3.13
N ALA A 7 17.77 5.62 2.69
CA ALA A 7 17.98 6.24 1.39
C ALA A 7 17.59 5.26 0.26
N ASP A 8 17.99 3.99 0.35
CA ASP A 8 17.62 2.97 -0.62
C ASP A 8 16.10 2.75 -0.70
N ILE A 9 15.41 2.69 0.44
CA ILE A 9 13.95 2.57 0.49
C ILE A 9 13.26 3.76 -0.18
N LEU A 10 13.75 4.99 0.07
CA LEU A 10 13.21 6.20 -0.55
C LEU A 10 13.45 6.21 -2.06
N ILE A 11 14.66 5.89 -2.50
CA ILE A 11 15.02 5.85 -3.93
C ILE A 11 14.16 4.80 -4.64
N LEU A 12 14.06 3.57 -4.11
CA LEU A 12 13.21 2.53 -4.68
C LEU A 12 11.75 3.01 -4.75
N THR A 13 11.21 3.51 -3.65
CA THR A 13 9.81 3.93 -3.59
C THR A 13 9.52 5.05 -4.60
N ALA A 14 10.42 6.03 -4.72
CA ALA A 14 10.29 7.13 -5.65
C ALA A 14 10.37 6.64 -7.12
N VAL A 15 11.38 5.83 -7.46
CA VAL A 15 11.57 5.34 -8.83
C VAL A 15 10.41 4.45 -9.28
N PHE A 16 10.02 3.47 -8.47
CA PHE A 16 8.89 2.60 -8.80
C PHE A 16 7.56 3.36 -8.81
N GLY A 17 7.35 4.29 -7.88
CA GLY A 17 6.15 5.14 -7.83
C GLY A 17 6.03 6.04 -9.05
N PHE A 18 7.13 6.67 -9.46
CA PHE A 18 7.18 7.52 -10.66
C PHE A 18 6.96 6.71 -11.93
N ALA A 19 7.68 5.60 -12.11
CA ALA A 19 7.53 4.73 -13.28
C ALA A 19 6.10 4.21 -13.40
N SER A 20 5.50 3.74 -12.30
CA SER A 20 4.12 3.24 -12.29
C SER A 20 3.10 4.33 -12.62
N THR A 21 3.26 5.53 -12.03
CA THR A 21 2.41 6.70 -12.33
C THR A 21 2.51 7.07 -13.81
N LEU A 22 3.73 7.08 -14.38
CA LEU A 22 3.97 7.37 -15.79
C LEU A 22 3.22 6.38 -16.70
N PHE A 23 3.28 5.08 -16.43
CA PHE A 23 2.55 4.07 -17.20
C PHE A 23 1.02 4.29 -17.14
N MET A 24 0.48 4.63 -15.96
CA MET A 24 -0.95 4.89 -15.81
C MET A 24 -1.39 6.17 -16.53
N VAL A 25 -0.60 7.24 -16.42
CA VAL A 25 -0.85 8.50 -17.12
C VAL A 25 -0.76 8.30 -18.64
N LEU A 26 0.25 7.57 -19.13
CA LEU A 26 0.39 7.26 -20.54
C LEU A 26 -0.83 6.49 -21.06
N ARG A 27 -1.32 5.50 -20.31
CA ARG A 27 -2.55 4.76 -20.65
C ARG A 27 -3.76 5.69 -20.78
N LEU A 28 -3.95 6.61 -19.82
CA LEU A 28 -5.04 7.59 -19.85
C LEU A 28 -4.87 8.59 -21.01
N ALA A 29 -3.63 9.02 -21.29
CA ALA A 29 -3.31 9.94 -22.38
C ALA A 29 -3.61 9.33 -23.76
N ILE A 30 -3.17 8.09 -24.01
CA ILE A 30 -3.50 7.34 -25.24
C ILE A 30 -5.01 7.26 -25.44
N ARG A 31 -5.75 7.04 -24.36
CA ARG A 31 -7.20 6.93 -24.39
C ARG A 31 -7.89 8.26 -24.69
N LYS A 32 -7.38 9.36 -24.11
CA LYS A 32 -7.83 10.73 -24.39
C LYS A 32 -7.58 11.12 -25.85
N ILE A 33 -6.41 10.77 -26.40
CA ILE A 33 -6.08 10.97 -27.82
C ILE A 33 -7.05 10.20 -28.72
N LYS A 34 -7.42 8.97 -28.34
CA LYS A 34 -8.42 8.16 -29.05
C LYS A 34 -9.88 8.60 -28.85
N LYS A 35 -10.13 9.73 -28.16
CA LYS A 35 -11.48 10.30 -27.86
C LYS A 35 -12.49 9.27 -27.35
N ARG A 36 -12.05 8.27 -26.58
CA ARG A 36 -12.95 7.25 -26.02
C ARG A 36 -13.61 7.77 -24.73
N PRO A 37 -14.88 7.41 -24.46
CA PRO A 37 -15.52 7.73 -23.19
C PRO A 37 -14.77 7.08 -22.02
N LEU A 38 -14.85 7.73 -20.86
CA LEU A 38 -14.26 7.26 -19.61
C LEU A 38 -14.99 5.99 -19.15
N ASP A 39 -14.27 4.88 -19.04
CA ASP A 39 -14.82 3.66 -18.44
C ASP A 39 -14.54 3.64 -16.93
N ILE A 40 -15.24 2.74 -16.22
CA ILE A 40 -14.97 2.39 -14.82
C ILE A 40 -13.47 2.06 -14.58
N SER A 41 -12.82 1.45 -15.56
CA SER A 41 -11.38 1.16 -15.50
C SER A 41 -10.51 2.41 -15.41
N ASP A 42 -10.93 3.54 -15.97
CA ASP A 42 -10.17 4.80 -15.93
C ASP A 42 -10.33 5.45 -14.55
N TYR A 43 -11.54 5.42 -13.98
CA TYR A 43 -11.78 5.87 -12.61
C TYR A 43 -10.96 5.07 -11.59
N LEU A 44 -10.92 3.74 -11.71
CA LEU A 44 -10.05 2.91 -10.87
C LEU A 44 -8.57 3.25 -11.04
N THR A 45 -8.14 3.59 -12.26
CA THR A 45 -6.75 4.01 -12.52
C THR A 45 -6.45 5.36 -11.85
N LEU A 46 -7.40 6.30 -11.84
CA LEU A 46 -7.24 7.58 -11.12
C LEU A 46 -7.13 7.37 -9.61
N ILE A 47 -7.96 6.48 -9.04
CA ILE A 47 -7.86 6.12 -7.62
C ILE A 47 -6.49 5.48 -7.34
N ALA A 48 -6.01 4.60 -8.21
CA ALA A 48 -4.69 3.98 -8.05
C ALA A 48 -3.54 5.01 -8.07
N ILE A 49 -3.62 6.02 -8.94
CA ILE A 49 -2.65 7.13 -8.96
C ILE A 49 -2.68 7.86 -7.62
N ALA A 50 -3.87 8.19 -7.10
CA ALA A 50 -4.00 8.84 -5.80
C ALA A 50 -3.42 7.98 -4.66
N CYS A 51 -3.64 6.67 -4.67
CA CYS A 51 -3.04 5.75 -3.68
C CYS A 51 -1.51 5.69 -3.77
N VAL A 52 -0.93 5.70 -4.97
CA VAL A 52 0.54 5.75 -5.14
C VAL A 52 1.12 7.04 -4.60
N GLN A 53 0.48 8.18 -4.87
CA GLN A 53 0.95 9.46 -4.34
C GLN A 53 0.84 9.52 -2.81
N ALA A 54 -0.27 9.03 -2.24
CA ALA A 54 -0.43 8.92 -0.79
C ALA A 54 0.63 8.01 -0.16
N ARG A 55 0.93 6.86 -0.79
CA ARG A 55 1.99 5.93 -0.35
C ARG A 55 3.35 6.61 -0.34
N THR A 56 3.73 7.29 -1.43
CA THR A 56 5.01 7.99 -1.52
C THR A 56 5.11 9.06 -0.45
N ALA A 57 4.07 9.87 -0.25
CA ALA A 57 4.05 10.90 0.79
C ALA A 57 4.20 10.29 2.20
N PHE A 58 3.48 9.21 2.50
CA PHE A 58 3.55 8.56 3.81
C PHE A 58 4.90 7.91 4.06
N THR A 59 5.47 7.21 3.07
CA THR A 59 6.81 6.64 3.20
C THR A 59 7.86 7.73 3.43
N THR A 60 7.77 8.87 2.72
CA THR A 60 8.70 9.99 2.95
C THR A 60 8.59 10.54 4.36
N VAL A 61 7.37 10.72 4.89
CA VAL A 61 7.18 11.22 6.26
C VAL A 61 7.69 10.21 7.29
N VAL A 62 7.41 8.91 7.10
CA VAL A 62 7.87 7.85 8.02
C VAL A 62 9.39 7.75 8.06
N VAL A 63 10.06 7.86 6.91
CA VAL A 63 11.53 7.83 6.86
C VAL A 63 12.13 9.10 7.47
N LEU A 64 11.51 10.27 7.27
CA LEU A 64 12.02 11.53 7.83
C LEU A 64 11.79 11.67 9.34
N TRP A 65 10.67 11.14 9.87
CA TRP A 65 10.32 11.25 11.30
C TRP A 65 10.73 10.02 12.13
N GLY A 66 11.16 8.95 11.49
CA GLY A 66 11.46 7.69 12.15
C GLY A 66 10.19 6.94 12.58
N ASN A 67 10.37 5.68 12.97
CA ASN A 67 9.32 4.82 13.53
C ASN A 67 9.89 4.04 14.73
N ASN A 68 9.04 3.34 15.46
CA ASN A 68 9.35 2.55 16.64
C ASN A 68 10.43 1.46 16.44
N ASN A 69 10.82 1.16 15.20
CA ASN A 69 11.95 0.26 14.92
C ASN A 69 13.31 0.94 15.15
N ASP A 70 13.35 2.27 15.09
CA ASP A 70 14.57 3.07 15.26
C ASP A 70 14.81 3.45 16.73
N TYR A 71 14.15 2.72 17.65
CA TYR A 71 14.27 2.86 19.10
C TYR A 71 15.64 2.35 19.60
N LEU A 72 16.70 3.02 19.17
CA LEU A 72 18.02 2.89 19.76
C LEU A 72 18.40 4.27 20.26
N ILE A 73 18.66 4.34 21.57
CA ILE A 73 19.42 5.41 22.23
C ILE A 73 18.55 6.63 22.57
N ASN A 74 17.82 6.56 23.69
CA ASN A 74 17.83 7.61 24.72
C ASN A 74 17.10 7.06 25.95
N GLU A 75 17.80 7.01 27.08
CA GLU A 75 17.26 6.50 28.35
C GLU A 75 16.09 7.38 28.85
N HIS A 76 15.98 8.63 28.35
CA HIS A 76 14.91 9.60 28.60
C HIS A 76 14.48 10.26 27.28
N PRO A 77 13.54 9.70 26.51
CA PRO A 77 13.06 10.31 25.27
C PRO A 77 12.28 11.60 25.54
N ASP A 78 12.54 12.65 24.77
CA ASP A 78 11.81 13.91 24.85
C ASP A 78 10.33 13.69 24.45
N PRO A 79 9.34 14.39 25.03
CA PRO A 79 7.93 14.22 24.67
C PRO A 79 7.64 14.42 23.18
N THR A 80 8.44 15.25 22.49
CA THR A 80 8.35 15.49 21.06
C THR A 80 8.78 14.27 20.24
N GLU A 81 9.83 13.58 20.70
CA GLU A 81 10.38 12.38 20.07
C GLU A 81 9.39 11.21 20.17
N ILE A 82 8.78 11.03 21.36
CA ILE A 82 7.72 10.04 21.57
C ILE A 82 6.52 10.31 20.64
N TYR A 83 6.14 11.59 20.47
CA TYR A 83 5.05 11.96 19.57
C TYR A 83 5.35 11.60 18.11
N HIS A 84 6.55 11.91 17.62
CA HIS A 84 6.96 11.57 16.25
C HIS A 84 6.95 10.05 16.02
N LEU A 85 7.44 9.26 16.97
CA LEU A 85 7.47 7.79 16.89
C LEU A 85 6.05 7.18 16.87
N VAL A 86 5.14 7.67 17.73
CA VAL A 86 3.74 7.24 17.73
C VAL A 86 3.05 7.57 16.40
N VAL A 87 3.34 8.75 15.83
CA VAL A 87 2.77 9.16 14.53
C VAL A 87 3.39 8.35 13.37
N GLY A 88 4.70 8.12 13.38
CA GLY A 88 5.40 7.30 12.39
C GLY A 88 4.90 5.86 12.35
N SER A 89 4.60 5.28 13.52
CA SER A 89 3.98 3.96 13.65
C SER A 89 2.57 3.92 13.03
N LYS A 90 1.72 4.89 13.36
CA LYS A 90 0.37 4.99 12.77
C LYS A 90 0.42 5.17 11.25
N LEU A 91 1.35 5.99 10.75
CA LEU A 91 1.56 6.22 9.32
C LEU A 91 2.05 4.97 8.60
N THR A 92 2.94 4.20 9.23
CA THR A 92 3.44 2.92 8.67
C THR A 92 2.30 1.92 8.50
N LEU A 93 1.41 1.82 9.48
CA LEU A 93 0.22 0.97 9.39
C LEU A 93 -0.73 1.45 8.29
N ALA A 94 -1.02 2.76 8.23
CA ALA A 94 -1.84 3.34 7.16
C ALA A 94 -1.22 3.07 5.77
N ASN A 95 0.11 3.17 5.65
CA ASN A 95 0.83 2.89 4.42
C ASN A 95 0.66 1.43 3.96
N ARG A 96 0.70 0.46 4.88
CA ARG A 96 0.41 -0.96 4.58
C ARG A 96 -0.99 -1.14 3.98
N PHE A 97 -2.02 -0.54 4.60
CA PHE A 97 -3.40 -0.63 4.09
C PHE A 97 -3.58 0.02 2.72
N ILE A 98 -2.97 1.19 2.50
CA ILE A 98 -3.03 1.89 1.22
C ILE A 98 -2.31 1.09 0.14
N TYR A 99 -1.13 0.55 0.45
CA TYR A 99 -0.37 -0.27 -0.50
C TYR A 99 -1.13 -1.55 -0.88
N ASN A 100 -1.75 -2.21 0.10
CA ASN A 100 -2.57 -3.38 -0.14
C ASN A 100 -3.77 -3.03 -1.04
N THR A 101 -4.49 -1.96 -0.73
CA THR A 101 -5.62 -1.49 -1.54
C THR A 101 -5.18 -1.14 -2.96
N TYR A 102 -4.04 -0.47 -3.11
CA TYR A 102 -3.44 -0.14 -4.40
C TYR A 102 -3.18 -1.38 -5.27
N LEU A 103 -2.56 -2.42 -4.71
CA LEU A 103 -2.26 -3.66 -5.44
C LEU A 103 -3.53 -4.36 -5.95
N TRP A 104 -4.61 -4.35 -5.17
CA TRP A 104 -5.88 -4.95 -5.58
C TRP A 104 -6.60 -4.12 -6.63
N ILE A 105 -6.53 -2.79 -6.55
CA ILE A 105 -7.04 -1.92 -7.62
C ILE A 105 -6.28 -2.18 -8.93
N GLN A 106 -4.96 -2.37 -8.89
CA GLN A 106 -4.19 -2.71 -10.09
C GLN A 106 -4.65 -4.03 -10.72
N LYS A 107 -4.84 -5.08 -9.90
CA LYS A 107 -5.38 -6.37 -10.37
C LYS A 107 -6.78 -6.21 -10.97
N ALA A 108 -7.66 -5.42 -10.34
CA ALA A 108 -9.00 -5.13 -10.85
C ALA A 108 -8.96 -4.41 -12.21
N VAL A 109 -8.06 -3.42 -12.37
CA VAL A 109 -7.86 -2.70 -13.61
C VAL A 109 -7.36 -3.62 -14.74
N VAL A 110 -6.46 -4.56 -14.43
CA VAL A 110 -5.98 -5.58 -15.38
C VAL A 110 -7.10 -6.56 -15.74
N LEU A 111 -7.89 -7.01 -14.75
CA LEU A 111 -9.01 -7.92 -14.98
C LEU A 111 -10.09 -7.29 -15.88
N LEU A 112 -10.40 -6.00 -15.68
CA LEU A 112 -11.30 -5.24 -16.57
C LEU A 112 -10.74 -5.12 -17.99
N PHE A 113 -9.42 -4.97 -18.13
CA PHE A 113 -8.77 -4.95 -19.44
C PHE A 113 -8.89 -6.31 -20.13
N TYR A 114 -8.63 -7.42 -19.43
CA TYR A 114 -8.84 -8.76 -19.95
C TYR A 114 -10.29 -9.02 -20.34
N ARG A 115 -11.25 -8.55 -19.54
CA ARG A 115 -12.68 -8.64 -19.91
C ARG A 115 -12.99 -8.00 -21.25
N ARG A 116 -12.31 -6.90 -21.59
CA ARG A 116 -12.51 -6.24 -22.89
C ARG A 116 -11.91 -7.04 -24.04
N ILE A 117 -10.71 -7.59 -23.86
CA ILE A 117 -10.01 -8.38 -24.88
C ILE A 117 -10.75 -9.69 -25.15
N PHE A 118 -11.10 -10.42 -24.10
CA PHE A 118 -11.74 -11.74 -24.20
C PHE A 118 -13.26 -11.67 -24.30
N SER A 119 -13.85 -10.49 -24.54
CA SER A 119 -15.30 -10.29 -24.66
C SER A 119 -15.95 -11.11 -25.78
N VAL A 120 -15.16 -11.59 -26.74
CA VAL A 120 -15.61 -12.42 -27.87
C VAL A 120 -15.83 -13.89 -27.46
N LEU A 121 -15.28 -14.35 -26.33
CA LEU A 121 -15.41 -15.73 -25.89
C LEU A 121 -16.53 -15.85 -24.82
N PRO A 122 -17.59 -16.67 -25.06
CA PRO A 122 -18.69 -16.81 -24.10
C PRO A 122 -18.24 -17.43 -22.76
N ALA A 123 -17.27 -18.34 -22.79
CA ALA A 123 -16.68 -18.95 -21.58
C ALA A 123 -15.88 -17.93 -20.73
N ALA A 124 -15.38 -16.85 -21.34
CA ALA A 124 -14.57 -15.86 -20.62
C ALA A 124 -15.40 -15.08 -19.59
N ALA A 125 -16.70 -14.86 -19.84
CA ALA A 125 -17.57 -14.14 -18.91
C ALA A 125 -17.69 -14.86 -17.55
N GLN A 126 -17.87 -16.19 -17.57
CA GLN A 126 -17.95 -17.00 -16.35
C GLN A 126 -16.62 -17.01 -15.59
N ILE A 127 -15.51 -17.19 -16.30
CA ILE A 127 -14.17 -17.19 -15.72
C ILE A 127 -13.87 -15.84 -15.04
N ILE A 128 -14.21 -14.72 -15.69
CA ILE A 128 -13.99 -13.37 -15.15
C ILE A 128 -14.84 -13.13 -13.89
N ALA A 129 -16.08 -13.64 -13.84
CA ALA A 129 -16.91 -13.55 -12.65
C ALA A 129 -16.27 -14.28 -11.45
N ILE A 130 -15.74 -15.48 -11.68
CA ILE A 130 -15.00 -16.25 -10.65
C ILE A 130 -13.76 -15.46 -10.19
N TYR A 131 -12.99 -14.88 -11.12
CA TYR A 131 -11.83 -14.06 -10.76
C TYR A 131 -12.20 -12.84 -9.91
N TRP A 132 -13.35 -12.22 -10.14
CA TRP A 132 -13.83 -11.12 -9.29
C TRP A 132 -14.12 -11.58 -7.85
N ILE A 133 -14.74 -12.74 -7.69
CA ILE A 133 -15.01 -13.33 -6.36
C ILE A 133 -13.70 -13.63 -5.64
N VAL A 134 -12.75 -14.28 -6.33
CA VAL A 134 -11.42 -14.60 -5.78
C VAL A 134 -10.66 -13.32 -5.43
N LEU A 135 -10.72 -12.29 -6.29
CA LEU A 135 -10.06 -11.01 -6.06
C LEU A 135 -10.61 -10.31 -4.81
N PHE A 136 -11.94 -10.30 -4.65
CA PHE A 136 -12.57 -9.73 -3.47
C PHE A 136 -12.27 -10.54 -2.20
N SER A 137 -12.33 -11.87 -2.27
CA SER A 137 -12.00 -12.74 -1.14
C SER A 137 -10.56 -12.58 -0.69
N THR A 138 -9.61 -12.52 -1.63
CA THR A 138 -8.19 -12.31 -1.32
C THR A 138 -7.93 -10.91 -0.78
N TYR A 139 -8.69 -9.90 -1.22
CA TYR A 139 -8.60 -8.53 -0.66
C TYR A 139 -8.94 -8.54 0.83
N LEU A 140 -10.09 -9.14 1.16
CA LEU A 140 -10.53 -9.25 2.55
C LEU A 140 -9.54 -10.05 3.39
N ALA A 141 -9.02 -11.16 2.86
CA ALA A 141 -8.00 -11.96 3.54
C ALA A 141 -6.71 -11.15 3.80
N ALA A 142 -6.25 -10.36 2.83
CA ALA A 142 -5.06 -9.54 3.00
C ALA A 142 -5.27 -8.38 3.99
N GLN A 143 -6.45 -7.74 3.96
CA GLN A 143 -6.81 -6.72 4.94
C GLN A 143 -6.92 -7.33 6.34
N ALA A 144 -7.53 -8.51 6.48
CA ALA A 144 -7.60 -9.24 7.73
C ALA A 144 -6.21 -9.63 8.23
N ALA A 145 -5.31 -10.10 7.37
CA ALA A 145 -3.93 -10.40 7.73
C ALA A 145 -3.20 -9.14 8.22
N CYS A 146 -3.38 -7.99 7.57
CA CYS A 146 -2.82 -6.72 8.04
C CYS A 146 -3.34 -6.35 9.44
N VAL A 147 -4.62 -6.60 9.72
CA VAL A 147 -5.21 -6.36 11.04
C VAL A 147 -4.66 -7.35 12.07
N LEU A 148 -4.58 -8.64 11.73
CA LEU A 148 -4.14 -9.72 12.61
C LEU A 148 -2.66 -9.63 12.97
N ASP A 149 -1.79 -9.28 12.01
CA ASP A 149 -0.39 -8.90 12.26
C ASP A 149 -0.27 -7.82 13.33
N CYS A 150 -1.30 -7.00 13.44
CA CYS A 150 -1.36 -5.85 14.33
C CYS A 150 -2.23 -6.11 15.57
N VAL A 151 -2.69 -7.34 15.85
CA VAL A 151 -3.38 -7.69 17.10
C VAL A 151 -2.37 -8.22 18.12
N PRO A 152 -2.21 -7.57 19.29
CA PRO A 152 -3.02 -6.48 19.82
C PRO A 152 -2.67 -5.10 19.25
N LEU A 153 -3.71 -4.38 18.80
CA LEU A 153 -3.64 -3.01 18.24
C LEU A 153 -3.17 -1.94 19.27
N ARG A 154 -2.62 -2.38 20.40
CA ARG A 154 -2.03 -1.55 21.44
C ARG A 154 -0.51 -1.70 21.51
N LEU A 155 0.10 -2.80 21.05
CA LEU A 155 1.56 -3.02 21.16
C LEU A 155 2.41 -2.24 20.13
N TYR A 156 1.96 -2.06 18.89
CA TYR A 156 2.65 -1.31 17.82
C TYR A 156 2.77 0.22 18.07
N TRP A 157 1.94 0.79 18.95
CA TRP A 157 1.84 2.21 19.33
C TRP A 157 2.43 2.43 20.73
N GLN A 158 2.79 1.33 21.41
CA GLN A 158 3.25 1.32 22.78
C GLN A 158 4.75 1.49 22.77
N VAL A 159 5.13 2.73 23.07
CA VAL A 159 6.52 3.18 23.16
C VAL A 159 7.13 2.84 24.53
N VAL A 160 6.30 2.80 25.59
CA VAL A 160 6.70 2.43 26.96
C VAL A 160 5.56 1.66 27.67
N PRO A 161 5.82 0.58 28.42
CA PRO A 161 7.09 -0.12 28.57
C PRO A 161 7.44 -0.90 27.30
N ASN A 162 8.73 -1.21 27.15
CA ASN A 162 9.31 -2.05 26.10
C ASN A 162 8.39 -3.25 25.83
N PRO A 163 7.90 -3.47 24.58
CA PRO A 163 7.12 -4.66 24.28
C PRO A 163 8.05 -5.87 24.45
N GLY A 164 8.03 -6.46 25.64
CA GLY A 164 8.73 -7.70 25.91
C GLY A 164 8.39 -8.69 24.81
N LYS A 165 9.39 -9.44 24.34
CA LYS A 165 9.31 -10.43 23.25
C LYS A 165 7.93 -11.09 23.27
N SER A 166 7.03 -10.62 22.40
CA SER A 166 5.70 -11.18 22.30
C SER A 166 5.86 -12.60 21.77
N SER A 167 5.18 -13.53 22.40
CA SER A 167 5.29 -14.99 22.25
C SER A 167 4.78 -15.51 20.89
N ALA A 168 4.92 -14.74 19.82
CA ALA A 168 4.48 -15.05 18.47
C ALA A 168 5.60 -15.59 17.56
N SER A 169 6.84 -15.74 18.06
CA SER A 169 7.94 -16.40 17.35
C SER A 169 7.95 -17.93 17.53
N MET A 170 6.81 -18.52 17.84
CA MET A 170 6.69 -19.96 18.10
C MET A 170 5.44 -20.52 17.42
N LEU A 171 5.32 -20.33 16.11
CA LEU A 171 4.57 -21.17 15.18
C LEU A 171 5.05 -20.92 13.75
#